data_AF-A0A1U7I0A2-F1
#
_entry.id   AF-A0A1U7I0A2-F1
#
_cell.length_a   1.000
_cell.length_b   1.000
_cell.length_c   1.000
_cell.angle_alpha   90.00
_cell.angle_beta   90.00
_cell.angle_gamma   90.00
#
_symmetry.space_group_name_H-M   'P 1'
#
loop_
_entity.id
_entity.type
_entity.pdbx_description
1 polymer ?
#
loop_
_entity_poly.entity_id
_entity_poly.type
_entity_poly.pdbx_seq_one_letter_code
_entity_poly.pdbx_strand_id
1 'polypeptide(L)'
;MLNNFKLLSVPLLKEKPDNDWEWLAIMQHHGLATRLLDWSVIPLAALLLPVCKPAAENQNGVIWLFHPEAEDYISTLKPQDPFQIDRNFLLQPRLIKERIKAHLHFFGFN
;
A
#
# COMPACT_ATOMS: atom_id res chain seq x y z
N MET A 1 -16.61 8.54 -1.63
CA MET A 1 -15.88 7.61 -2.53
C MET A 1 -15.82 6.20 -1.95
N LEU A 2 -15.19 5.98 -0.78
CA LEU A 2 -15.11 4.66 -0.13
C LEU A 2 -16.47 4.00 0.08
N ASN A 3 -17.47 4.72 0.63
CA ASN A 3 -18.81 4.16 0.85
C ASN A 3 -19.49 3.68 -0.43
N ASN A 4 -19.31 4.42 -1.53
CA ASN A 4 -19.88 4.03 -2.82
C ASN A 4 -19.19 2.79 -3.38
N PHE A 5 -17.86 2.70 -3.22
CA PHE A 5 -17.11 1.50 -3.58
C PHE A 5 -17.65 0.29 -2.80
N LYS A 6 -17.69 0.38 -1.46
CA LYS A 6 -18.23 -0.68 -0.58
C LYS A 6 -19.60 -1.19 -1.05
N LEU A 7 -20.53 -0.30 -1.36
CA LEU A 7 -21.88 -0.66 -1.81
C LEU A 7 -21.88 -1.46 -3.12
N LEU A 8 -21.04 -1.06 -4.08
CA LEU A 8 -21.00 -1.67 -5.41
C LEU A 8 -20.16 -2.95 -5.46
N SER A 9 -19.13 -3.07 -4.62
CA SER A 9 -18.16 -4.16 -4.67
C SER A 9 -18.53 -5.36 -3.81
N VAL A 10 -19.34 -5.20 -2.75
CA VAL A 10 -19.77 -6.32 -1.88
C VAL A 10 -20.27 -7.56 -2.65
N PRO A 11 -21.16 -7.45 -3.66
CA PRO A 11 -21.65 -8.63 -4.39
C PRO A 11 -20.58 -9.28 -5.30
N LEU A 12 -19.47 -8.60 -5.57
CA LEU A 12 -18.40 -9.06 -6.47
C LEU A 12 -17.23 -9.70 -5.72
N LEU A 13 -17.18 -9.58 -4.40
CA LEU A 13 -16.09 -10.08 -3.57
C LEU A 13 -16.42 -11.47 -3.02
N LYS A 14 -15.46 -12.39 -3.10
CA LYS A 14 -15.57 -13.74 -2.51
C LYS A 14 -15.58 -13.69 -0.98
N GLU A 15 -14.80 -12.76 -0.42
CA GLU A 15 -14.67 -12.54 1.01
C GLU A 15 -14.90 -11.06 1.30
N LYS A 16 -15.74 -10.78 2.30
CA LYS A 16 -16.02 -9.40 2.71
C LYS A 16 -14.84 -8.86 3.53
N PRO A 17 -14.27 -7.71 3.16
CA PRO A 17 -13.23 -7.06 3.95
C PRO A 17 -13.74 -6.65 5.33
N ASP A 18 -12.92 -6.91 6.36
CA ASP A 18 -13.30 -6.69 7.77
C ASP A 18 -13.14 -5.22 8.19
N ASN A 19 -12.25 -4.48 7.54
CA ASN A 19 -11.90 -3.12 7.92
C ASN A 19 -11.63 -2.21 6.70
N ASP A 20 -11.52 -0.91 6.97
CA ASP A 20 -11.31 0.09 5.93
C ASP A 20 -9.93 -0.01 5.27
N TRP A 21 -8.94 -0.60 5.94
CA TRP A 21 -7.62 -0.88 5.38
C TRP A 21 -7.68 -1.89 4.24
N GLU A 22 -8.42 -2.97 4.42
CA GLU A 22 -8.61 -4.00 3.40
C GLU A 22 -9.44 -3.45 2.23
N TRP A 23 -10.43 -2.59 2.52
CA TRP A 23 -11.15 -1.87 1.48
C TRP A 23 -10.24 -0.96 0.65
N LEU A 24 -9.33 -0.21 1.29
CA LEU A 24 -8.36 0.63 0.59
C LEU A 24 -7.39 -0.21 -0.24
N ALA A 25 -6.90 -1.33 0.28
CA ALA A 25 -6.00 -2.20 -0.46
C ALA A 25 -6.67 -2.82 -1.71
N ILE A 26 -7.95 -3.19 -1.61
CA ILE A 26 -8.75 -3.65 -2.77
C ILE A 26 -8.98 -2.52 -3.76
N MET A 27 -9.35 -1.33 -3.29
CA MET A 27 -9.51 -0.15 -4.14
C MET A 27 -8.23 0.16 -4.93
N GLN A 28 -7.07 0.15 -4.27
CA GLN A 28 -5.77 0.36 -4.92
C GLN A 28 -5.48 -0.72 -5.95
N HIS A 29 -5.77 -1.99 -5.65
CA HIS A 29 -5.62 -3.10 -6.61
C HIS A 29 -6.44 -2.91 -7.89
N HIS A 30 -7.61 -2.27 -7.77
CA HIS A 30 -8.48 -1.94 -8.91
C HIS A 30 -8.16 -0.57 -9.53
N GLY A 31 -7.05 0.08 -9.16
CA GLY A 31 -6.59 1.33 -9.75
C GLY A 31 -7.34 2.57 -9.26
N LEU A 32 -8.11 2.48 -8.17
CA LEU A 32 -8.72 3.66 -7.57
C LEU A 32 -7.66 4.45 -6.80
N ALA A 33 -7.78 5.78 -6.82
CA ALA A 33 -6.93 6.65 -6.02
C ALA A 33 -7.13 6.35 -4.53
N THR A 34 -6.04 5.96 -3.86
CA THR A 34 -5.97 5.75 -2.42
C THR A 34 -4.74 6.46 -1.86
N ARG A 35 -4.68 6.61 -0.53
CA ARG A 35 -3.48 7.13 0.17
C ARG A 35 -2.40 6.06 0.38
N LEU A 36 -2.57 4.87 -0.19
CA LEU A 36 -1.58 3.81 -0.11
C LEU A 36 -0.47 4.06 -1.14
N LEU A 37 0.76 3.88 -0.71
CA LEU A 37 1.98 4.01 -1.49
C LEU A 37 2.57 2.63 -1.74
N ASP A 38 2.96 2.35 -2.97
CA ASP A 38 3.61 1.09 -3.32
C ASP A 38 5.10 1.12 -2.94
N TRP A 39 5.57 0.11 -2.19
CA TRP A 39 6.99 -0.07 -1.85
C TRP A 39 7.44 -1.51 -2.14
N SER A 40 8.63 -1.67 -2.72
CA SER A 40 9.19 -3.00 -2.92
C SER A 40 10.02 -3.46 -1.72
N VAL A 41 9.77 -4.70 -1.26
CA VAL A 41 10.65 -5.39 -0.29
C VAL A 41 11.89 -6.00 -0.94
N ILE A 42 11.94 -6.03 -2.28
CA ILE A 42 13.05 -6.61 -3.03
C ILE A 42 13.99 -5.46 -3.40
N PRO A 43 15.20 -5.37 -2.81
CA PRO A 43 16.11 -4.25 -3.07
C PRO A 43 16.44 -4.08 -4.55
N LEU A 44 16.54 -5.20 -5.29
CA LEU A 44 16.82 -5.18 -6.72
C LEU A 44 15.68 -4.54 -7.54
N ALA A 45 14.43 -4.78 -7.15
CA ALA A 45 13.29 -4.15 -7.81
C ALA A 45 13.23 -2.65 -7.49
N ALA A 46 13.59 -2.24 -6.27
CA ALA A 46 13.71 -0.84 -5.89
C ALA A 46 14.82 -0.12 -6.69
N LEU A 47 15.97 -0.79 -6.90
CA LEU A 47 17.09 -0.29 -7.70
C LEU A 47 16.76 -0.15 -9.19
N LEU A 48 15.85 -0.97 -9.70
CA LEU A 48 15.48 -0.93 -11.12
C LEU A 48 14.73 0.37 -11.46
N LEU A 49 13.96 0.94 -10.53
CA LEU A 49 13.17 2.16 -10.74
C LEU A 49 14.01 3.39 -11.18
N PRO A 50 15.10 3.75 -10.47
CA PRO A 50 15.96 4.86 -10.90
C PRO A 50 16.77 4.53 -12.16
N VAL A 51 17.10 3.26 -12.41
CA VAL A 51 17.97 2.84 -13.53
C VAL A 51 17.22 2.71 -14.85
N CYS A 52 15.93 2.35 -14.82
CA CYS A 52 15.13 2.19 -16.04
C CYS A 52 14.71 3.50 -16.72
N LYS A 53 14.97 4.64 -16.10
CA LYS A 53 14.72 5.96 -16.71
C LYS A 53 16.04 6.57 -17.15
N PRO A 54 16.09 7.24 -18.32
CA PRO A 54 17.27 7.99 -18.71
C PRO A 54 17.59 9.02 -17.62
N ALA A 55 18.86 9.10 -17.24
CA ALA A 55 19.31 10.06 -16.25
C ALA A 55 18.97 11.47 -16.74
N ALA A 56 18.22 12.23 -15.95
CA ALA A 56 18.06 13.65 -16.19
C ALA A 56 19.38 14.35 -15.82
N GLU A 57 19.75 15.38 -16.59
CA GLU A 57 20.97 16.16 -16.31
C GLU A 57 20.96 16.66 -14.85
N ASN A 58 22.06 16.41 -14.15
CA ASN A 58 22.26 16.78 -12.74
C ASN A 58 21.25 16.20 -11.73
N GLN A 59 20.58 15.08 -12.02
CA GLN A 59 19.74 14.38 -11.04
C GLN A 59 20.25 12.97 -10.74
N ASN A 60 20.56 12.72 -9.47
CA ASN A 60 20.88 11.38 -8.97
C ASN A 60 19.60 10.61 -8.67
N GLY A 61 19.55 9.33 -9.06
CA GLY A 61 18.54 8.41 -8.56
C GLY A 61 18.70 8.20 -7.06
N VAL A 62 17.65 8.40 -6.29
CA VAL A 62 17.64 8.18 -4.84
C VAL A 62 16.80 6.96 -4.49
N ILE A 63 17.26 6.20 -3.49
CA ILE A 63 16.53 5.08 -2.93
C ILE A 63 16.32 5.37 -1.45
N TRP A 64 15.06 5.37 -1.05
CA TRP A 64 14.68 5.50 0.35
C TRP A 64 14.66 4.12 0.99
N LEU A 65 15.23 4.01 2.19
CA LEU A 65 15.19 2.82 3.01
C LEU A 65 14.30 3.10 4.21
N PHE A 66 13.32 2.24 4.45
CA PHE A 66 12.51 2.28 5.66
C PHE A 66 12.89 1.09 6.55
N HIS A 67 13.21 1.37 7.81
CA HIS A 67 13.50 0.35 8.81
C HIS A 67 12.34 0.30 9.82
N PRO A 68 11.36 -0.60 9.62
CA PRO A 68 10.18 -0.63 10.47
C PRO A 68 10.46 -1.24 11.84
N GLU A 69 9.91 -0.63 12.88
CA GLU A 69 9.79 -1.27 14.19
C GLU A 69 8.49 -2.09 14.29
N ALA A 70 8.35 -2.91 15.32
CA ALA A 70 7.18 -3.78 15.49
C ALA A 70 5.86 -2.99 15.56
N GLU A 71 5.93 -1.76 16.06
CA GLU A 71 4.82 -0.82 16.22
C GLU A 71 4.38 -0.19 14.89
N ASP A 72 5.25 -0.18 13.88
CA ASP A 72 4.94 0.39 12.56
C ASP A 72 4.10 -0.54 11.71
N TYR A 73 4.02 -1.82 12.07
CA TYR A 73 3.17 -2.79 11.40
C TYR A 73 1.72 -2.63 11.87
N ILE A 74 0.88 -2.10 10.98
CA ILE A 74 -0.57 -2.19 11.13
C ILE A 74 -1.00 -3.57 10.65
N SER A 75 -1.26 -4.43 11.63
CA SER A 75 -2.11 -5.59 11.42
C SER A 75 -3.52 -5.10 11.14
N THR A 76 -4.19 -5.65 10.12
CA THR A 76 -5.62 -5.41 9.86
C THR A 76 -6.52 -5.81 11.04
N LEU A 77 -5.97 -6.41 12.10
CA LEU A 77 -6.66 -6.68 13.35
C LEU A 77 -6.85 -5.46 14.26
N LYS A 78 -6.07 -4.38 14.10
CA LYS A 78 -6.24 -3.19 14.94
C LYS A 78 -7.28 -2.27 14.30
N PRO A 79 -8.40 -1.95 14.98
CA PRO A 79 -9.39 -1.02 14.48
C PRO A 79 -8.87 0.41 14.63
N GLN A 80 -7.95 0.81 13.75
CA GLN A 80 -7.54 2.19 13.60
C GLN A 80 -8.11 2.74 12.30
N ASP A 81 -8.72 3.92 12.37
CA ASP A 81 -9.29 4.61 11.21
C ASP A 81 -8.15 5.02 10.25
N PRO A 82 -8.15 4.52 9.00
CA PRO A 82 -7.13 4.87 8.01
C PRO A 82 -7.16 6.35 7.59
N PHE A 83 -8.16 7.12 7.99
CA PHE A 83 -8.24 8.55 7.71
C PHE A 83 -7.70 9.42 8.84
N GLN A 84 -7.45 8.86 10.03
CA GLN A 84 -6.96 9.55 11.22
C GLN A 84 -5.59 9.01 11.62
N ILE A 85 -4.58 9.36 10.81
CA ILE A 85 -3.21 8.86 10.97
C ILE A 85 -2.23 10.04 11.00
N ASP A 86 -1.31 10.01 11.96
CA ASP A 86 -0.30 11.03 12.24
C ASP A 86 1.13 10.62 11.84
N ARG A 87 1.34 9.34 11.50
CA ARG A 87 2.65 8.79 11.08
C ARG A 87 2.54 7.75 9.97
N ASN A 88 3.68 7.38 9.40
CA ASN A 88 3.77 6.35 8.36
C ASN A 88 3.66 4.96 8.99
N PHE A 89 2.92 4.06 8.32
CA PHE A 89 2.73 2.70 8.78
C PHE A 89 2.86 1.70 7.63
N LEU A 90 3.21 0.48 7.99
CA LEU A 90 3.23 -0.69 7.12
C LEU A 90 1.91 -1.43 7.16
N LEU A 91 1.24 -1.50 6.01
CA LEU A 91 0.04 -2.33 5.88
C LEU A 91 0.41 -3.68 5.28
N GLN A 92 0.11 -4.75 6.03
CA GLN A 92 0.16 -6.11 5.50
C GLN A 92 -1.26 -6.66 5.32
N PRO A 93 -1.84 -6.56 4.11
CA PRO A 93 -3.22 -6.97 3.88
C PRO A 93 -3.35 -8.51 3.90
N ARG A 94 -4.42 -9.01 4.54
CA ARG A 94 -4.69 -10.45 4.65
C ARG A 94 -5.18 -11.08 3.34
N LEU A 95 -6.00 -10.34 2.60
CA LEU A 95 -6.78 -10.84 1.47
C LEU A 95 -6.01 -10.93 0.15
N ILE A 96 -4.75 -10.46 0.09
CA ILE A 96 -3.97 -10.38 -1.16
C ILE A 96 -2.96 -11.54 -1.28
N LYS A 97 -3.31 -12.72 -0.76
CA LYS A 97 -2.40 -13.88 -0.78
C LYS A 97 -2.17 -14.50 -2.17
N GLU A 98 -3.02 -14.24 -3.16
CA GLU A 98 -2.93 -14.94 -4.46
C GLU A 98 -2.23 -14.16 -5.59
N ARG A 99 -2.17 -12.83 -5.56
CA ARG A 99 -1.67 -12.04 -6.71
C ARG A 99 -0.46 -11.15 -6.44
N ILE A 100 -0.04 -10.95 -5.18
CA ILE A 100 1.06 -10.03 -4.86
C ILE A 100 2.08 -10.72 -3.96
N LYS A 101 3.04 -11.41 -4.57
CA LYS A 101 4.24 -11.95 -3.88
C LYS A 101 5.42 -10.96 -3.84
N ALA A 102 5.28 -9.74 -4.34
CA ALA A 102 6.43 -8.84 -4.55
C ALA A 102 6.23 -7.35 -4.22
N HIS A 103 5.04 -6.91 -3.79
CA HIS A 103 4.78 -5.51 -3.45
C HIS A 103 4.21 -5.40 -2.04
N LEU A 104 4.89 -4.65 -1.17
CA LEU A 104 4.34 -4.18 0.09
C LEU A 104 3.70 -2.82 -0.14
N HIS A 105 2.68 -2.47 0.64
CA HIS A 105 2.05 -1.16 0.56
C HIS A 105 2.36 -0.41 1.86
N PHE A 106 2.97 0.76 1.74
CA PHE A 106 3.17 1.71 2.83
C PHE A 106 2.06 2.75 2.84
N PHE A 107 1.83 3.35 4.00
CA PHE A 107 1.10 4.61 4.12
C PHE A 107 2.11 5.75 4.30
N GLY A 108 1.98 6.83 3.53
CA GLY A 108 2.83 8.01 3.65
C GLY A 108 2.07 9.30 3.35
N PHE A 109 2.18 10.29 4.24
CA PHE A 109 1.82 11.68 3.94
C PHE A 109 3.02 12.43 3.35
N ASN A 110 2.74 13.34 2.40
CA ASN A 110 3.52 14.56 2.17
C ASN A 110 2.90 15.67 3.01
#